data_AF-A0A5B9W6S1-F1
#
_entry.id   AF-A0A5B9W6S1-F1
#
_cell.length_a   1.000
_cell.length_b   1.000
_cell.length_c   1.000
_cell.angle_alpha   90.00
_cell.angle_beta   90.00
_cell.angle_gamma   90.00
#
_symmetry.space_group_name_H-M   'P 1'
#
loop_
_entity.id
_entity.type
_entity.pdbx_description
1 polymer ?
#
loop_
_entity_poly.entity_id
_entity_poly.type
_entity_poly.pdbx_seq_one_letter_code
_entity_poly.pdbx_strand_id
1 'polypeptide(L)'
;MAPVSSRSRAALSVLFLVFAGRAKAADEIRPALVDGVREFAATGLPGSVAVYGPGAEAIVVGTAGGGAKVAVVAGARAGRGRVVAFGHDGYFRPDVLGKADTGRLLVNAVRWAGTGNRGKTTTKAPAATRVGVVREAGLLEYLRKSGVAAL
;
A
#
# COMPACT_ATOMS: atom_id res chain seq x y z
N MET A 1 36.23 -69.33 23.09
CA MET A 1 35.03 -68.49 23.21
C MET A 1 35.47 -67.05 22.94
N ALA A 2 35.30 -66.58 21.70
CA ALA A 2 35.75 -65.27 21.22
C ALA A 2 34.53 -64.50 20.68
N PRO A 3 34.43 -63.17 20.86
CA PRO A 3 33.18 -62.44 20.64
C PRO A 3 32.94 -62.07 19.18
N VAL A 4 31.65 -62.06 18.84
CA VAL A 4 31.04 -61.65 17.57
C VAL A 4 31.36 -60.18 17.25
N SER A 5 31.80 -59.93 16.01
CA SER A 5 32.09 -58.58 15.49
C SER A 5 30.81 -57.80 15.18
N SER A 6 30.72 -56.60 15.76
CA SER A 6 29.64 -55.63 15.53
C SER A 6 29.84 -54.92 14.19
N ARG A 7 28.87 -55.06 13.27
CA ARG A 7 28.82 -54.29 12.02
C ARG A 7 28.25 -52.90 12.31
N SER A 8 29.11 -51.89 12.30
CA SER A 8 28.75 -50.48 12.41
C SER A 8 27.95 -50.03 11.18
N ARG A 9 26.66 -49.75 11.33
CA ARG A 9 25.85 -49.07 10.32
C ARG A 9 26.04 -47.56 10.49
N ALA A 10 26.86 -46.95 9.64
CA ALA A 10 26.93 -45.50 9.53
C ALA A 10 25.60 -44.99 8.94
N ALA A 11 24.81 -44.28 9.75
CA ALA A 11 23.61 -43.60 9.30
C ALA A 11 24.02 -42.28 8.62
N LEU A 12 23.80 -42.19 7.32
CA LEU A 12 24.03 -40.98 6.52
C LEU A 12 22.86 -40.01 6.77
N SER A 13 23.04 -39.06 7.69
CA SER A 13 22.05 -38.00 7.93
C SER A 13 22.16 -36.93 6.84
N VAL A 14 21.21 -36.92 5.91
CA VAL A 14 21.06 -35.85 4.90
C VAL A 14 20.45 -34.63 5.59
N LEU A 15 21.27 -33.60 5.83
CA LEU A 15 20.84 -32.32 6.37
C LEU A 15 20.24 -31.46 5.24
N PHE A 16 18.91 -31.38 5.18
CA PHE A 16 18.23 -30.40 4.32
C PHE A 16 18.40 -29.00 4.93
N LEU A 17 19.36 -28.23 4.41
CA LEU A 17 19.42 -26.79 4.64
C LEU A 17 18.25 -26.14 3.88
N VAL A 18 17.15 -25.90 4.58
CA VAL A 18 16.09 -25.01 4.09
C VAL A 18 16.64 -23.59 4.15
N PHE A 19 17.12 -23.09 3.01
CA PHE A 19 17.32 -21.64 2.83
C PHE A 19 15.93 -21.00 2.84
N ALA A 20 15.47 -20.60 4.02
CA ALA A 20 14.39 -19.63 4.16
C ALA A 20 14.91 -18.28 3.65
N GLY A 21 14.94 -18.12 2.32
CA GLY A 21 15.13 -16.82 1.71
C GLY A 21 14.03 -15.91 2.25
N ARG A 22 14.40 -14.94 3.09
CA ARG A 22 13.50 -13.83 3.42
C ARG A 22 13.19 -13.14 2.11
N ALA A 23 12.00 -13.40 1.56
CA ALA A 23 11.40 -12.49 0.61
C ALA A 23 11.51 -11.10 1.24
N LYS A 24 12.16 -10.16 0.54
CA LYS A 24 12.16 -8.76 0.94
C LYS A 24 10.71 -8.45 1.30
N ALA A 25 10.43 -8.05 2.54
CA ALA A 25 9.10 -7.68 2.96
C ALA A 25 8.52 -6.80 1.85
N ALA A 26 7.52 -7.33 1.14
CA ALA A 26 6.80 -6.52 0.19
C ALA A 26 6.29 -5.37 1.05
N ASP A 27 6.69 -4.13 0.76
CA ASP A 27 6.03 -2.97 1.35
C ASP A 27 4.56 -3.14 0.93
N GLU A 28 3.73 -3.62 1.85
CA GLU A 28 2.38 -4.08 1.56
C GLU A 28 1.54 -2.83 1.31
N ILE A 29 1.10 -2.68 0.05
CA ILE A 29 0.44 -1.46 -0.43
C ILE A 29 -0.83 -1.23 0.38
N ARG A 30 -1.68 -2.25 0.44
CA ARG A 30 -2.98 -2.15 1.10
C ARG A 30 -2.90 -1.86 2.60
N PRO A 31 -2.14 -2.57 3.45
CA PRO A 31 -2.02 -2.23 4.86
C PRO A 31 -1.56 -0.81 5.13
N ALA A 32 -0.62 -0.29 4.34
CA ALA A 32 -0.16 1.10 4.49
C ALA A 32 -1.26 2.12 4.11
N LEU A 33 -2.09 1.80 3.13
CA LEU A 33 -3.19 2.66 2.67
C LEU A 33 -4.41 2.59 3.61
N VAL A 34 -4.78 1.42 4.10
CA VAL A 34 -5.99 1.23 4.93
C VAL A 34 -5.76 1.35 6.43
N ASP A 35 -4.57 1.74 6.87
CA ASP A 35 -4.27 1.98 8.29
C ASP A 35 -5.23 3.00 8.92
N GLY A 36 -6.06 2.53 9.85
CA GLY A 36 -7.09 3.34 10.50
C GLY A 36 -8.28 3.71 9.60
N VAL A 37 -8.48 3.00 8.48
CA VAL A 37 -9.61 3.20 7.56
C VAL A 37 -10.56 2.01 7.68
N ARG A 38 -11.76 2.25 8.22
CA ARG A 38 -12.83 1.24 8.32
C ARG A 38 -13.91 1.48 7.27
N GLU A 39 -14.21 2.75 7.00
CA GLU A 39 -15.28 3.16 6.10
C GLU A 39 -14.80 4.23 5.12
N PHE A 40 -15.37 4.21 3.91
CA PHE A 40 -15.02 5.12 2.83
C PHE A 40 -16.29 5.70 2.23
N ALA A 41 -16.32 7.01 1.99
CA ALA A 41 -17.49 7.69 1.49
C ALA A 41 -17.85 7.18 0.09
N ALA A 42 -19.14 6.98 -0.17
CA ALA A 42 -19.64 6.89 -1.54
C ALA A 42 -19.94 8.31 -2.01
N THR A 43 -19.27 8.78 -3.08
CA THR A 43 -19.55 10.09 -3.67
C THR A 43 -19.67 9.98 -5.18
N GLY A 44 -20.67 10.66 -5.75
CA GLY A 44 -20.94 10.66 -7.18
C GLY A 44 -21.09 9.26 -7.77
N LEU A 45 -20.61 9.10 -9.01
CA LEU A 45 -20.51 7.82 -9.71
C LEU A 45 -19.05 7.56 -10.05
N PRO A 46 -18.31 6.85 -9.17
CA PRO A 46 -16.90 6.58 -9.41
C PRO A 46 -16.69 5.73 -10.66
N GLY A 47 -15.73 6.13 -11.50
CA GLY A 47 -15.24 5.29 -12.59
C GLY A 47 -14.48 4.07 -12.06
N SER A 48 -14.48 2.98 -12.82
CA SER A 48 -13.67 1.81 -12.51
C SER A 48 -12.19 2.12 -12.74
N VAL A 49 -11.35 1.63 -11.82
CA VAL A 49 -9.89 1.71 -11.95
C VAL A 49 -9.37 0.34 -12.36
N ALA A 50 -8.73 0.26 -13.53
CA ALA A 50 -8.09 -0.97 -13.97
C ALA A 50 -6.84 -1.24 -13.11
N VAL A 51 -6.81 -2.41 -12.46
CA VAL A 51 -5.67 -2.85 -11.64
C VAL A 51 -4.91 -3.90 -12.42
N TYR A 52 -3.72 -3.55 -12.91
CA TYR A 52 -2.95 -4.42 -13.78
C TYR A 52 -1.45 -4.35 -13.48
N GLY A 53 -0.80 -5.50 -13.62
CA GLY A 53 0.66 -5.66 -13.51
C GLY A 53 1.16 -6.01 -12.11
N PRO A 54 2.43 -6.43 -12.00
CA PRO A 54 3.01 -6.81 -10.71
C PRO A 54 3.07 -5.63 -9.74
N GLY A 55 2.56 -5.83 -8.52
CA GLY A 55 2.57 -4.81 -7.48
C GLY A 55 1.53 -3.69 -7.67
N ALA A 56 0.46 -3.95 -8.42
CA ALA A 56 -0.78 -3.18 -8.40
C ALA A 56 -1.84 -3.91 -7.56
N GLU A 57 -2.61 -3.16 -6.77
CA GLU A 57 -3.59 -3.71 -5.83
C GLU A 57 -4.84 -2.83 -5.74
N ALA A 58 -6.02 -3.46 -5.68
CA ALA A 58 -7.28 -2.77 -5.38
C ALA A 58 -7.36 -2.44 -3.89
N ILE A 59 -7.63 -1.18 -3.55
CA ILE A 59 -7.68 -0.69 -2.18
C ILE A 59 -9.12 -0.56 -1.68
N VAL A 60 -9.95 0.07 -2.50
CA VAL A 60 -11.40 0.17 -2.26
C VAL A 60 -12.14 -0.42 -3.44
N VAL A 61 -13.11 -1.27 -3.14
CA VAL A 61 -13.95 -1.95 -4.12
C VAL A 61 -15.39 -1.52 -3.90
N GLY A 62 -15.98 -0.91 -4.92
CA GLY A 62 -17.41 -0.59 -4.98
C GLY A 62 -18.21 -1.69 -5.66
N THR A 63 -19.52 -1.45 -5.78
CA THR A 63 -20.44 -2.32 -6.52
C THR A 63 -21.00 -1.53 -7.70
N ALA A 64 -20.82 -2.04 -8.92
CA ALA A 64 -21.38 -1.47 -10.15
C ALA A 64 -22.76 -2.07 -10.47
N GLY A 65 -23.35 -1.62 -11.58
CA GLY A 65 -24.59 -2.20 -12.10
C GLY A 65 -24.50 -3.73 -12.24
N GLY A 66 -25.59 -4.43 -11.91
CA GLY A 66 -25.63 -5.89 -11.91
C GLY A 66 -24.83 -6.56 -10.78
N GLY A 67 -24.40 -5.82 -9.76
CA GLY A 67 -23.72 -6.38 -8.58
C GLY A 67 -22.22 -6.64 -8.76
N ALA A 68 -21.65 -6.29 -9.91
CA ALA A 68 -20.24 -6.50 -10.20
C ALA A 68 -19.35 -5.71 -9.22
N LYS A 69 -18.28 -6.35 -8.73
CA LYS A 69 -17.29 -5.69 -7.86
C LYS A 69 -16.26 -4.97 -8.72
N VAL A 70 -16.07 -3.68 -8.47
CA VAL A 70 -15.15 -2.83 -9.25
C VAL A 70 -14.22 -2.05 -8.32
N ALA A 71 -12.94 -2.00 -8.65
CA ALA A 71 -12.00 -1.16 -7.92
C ALA A 71 -12.30 0.32 -8.22
N VAL A 72 -12.41 1.12 -7.16
CA VAL A 72 -12.62 2.58 -7.23
C VAL A 72 -11.44 3.35 -6.63
N VAL A 73 -10.59 2.68 -5.86
CA VAL A 73 -9.28 3.17 -5.45
C VAL A 73 -8.26 2.04 -5.65
N ALA A 74 -7.12 2.35 -6.25
CA ALA A 74 -6.05 1.38 -6.48
C ALA A 74 -4.68 1.99 -6.15
N GLY A 75 -3.76 1.16 -5.68
CA GLY A 75 -2.36 1.52 -5.47
C GLY A 75 -1.44 0.68 -6.34
N ALA A 76 -0.37 1.27 -6.85
CA ALA A 76 0.61 0.54 -7.65
C ALA A 76 2.03 1.11 -7.50
N ARG A 77 3.04 0.27 -7.75
CA ARG A 77 4.40 0.73 -8.02
C ARG A 77 4.54 1.08 -9.50
N ALA A 78 5.09 2.26 -9.79
CA ALA A 78 5.38 2.72 -11.14
C ALA A 78 6.89 3.00 -11.26
N GLY A 79 7.64 1.99 -11.70
CA GLY A 79 9.11 2.03 -11.69
C GLY A 79 9.67 2.21 -10.28
N ARG A 80 10.34 3.34 -10.03
CA ARG A 80 10.86 3.71 -8.69
C ARG A 80 9.84 4.49 -7.84
N GLY A 81 8.73 4.90 -8.44
CA GLY A 81 7.66 5.65 -7.81
C GLY A 81 6.51 4.78 -7.34
N ARG A 82 5.50 5.45 -6.80
CA ARG A 82 4.28 4.87 -6.27
C ARG A 82 3.11 5.75 -6.71
N VAL A 83 2.00 5.13 -7.09
CA VAL A 83 0.79 5.83 -7.57
C VAL A 83 -0.40 5.31 -6.79
N VAL A 84 -1.30 6.21 -6.43
CA VAL A 84 -2.62 5.87 -5.89
C VAL A 84 -3.65 6.58 -6.76
N ALA A 85 -4.55 5.82 -7.37
CA ALA A 85 -5.58 6.31 -8.24
C ALA A 85 -6.94 6.26 -7.54
N PHE A 86 -7.74 7.30 -7.73
CA PHE A 86 -9.12 7.41 -7.28
C PHE A 86 -10.02 7.53 -8.52
N GLY A 87 -11.10 6.77 -8.57
CA GLY A 87 -12.01 6.72 -9.73
C GLY A 87 -12.91 7.96 -9.89
N HIS A 88 -12.81 8.95 -9.00
CA HIS A 88 -13.59 10.19 -9.05
C HIS A 88 -12.83 11.32 -8.35
N ASP A 89 -12.90 12.54 -8.86
CA ASP A 89 -12.26 13.72 -8.25
C ASP A 89 -12.99 14.22 -6.99
N GLY A 90 -14.30 13.99 -6.92
CA GLY A 90 -15.14 14.27 -5.75
C GLY A 90 -14.61 13.74 -4.41
N TYR A 91 -13.76 12.72 -4.40
CA TYR A 91 -13.08 12.25 -3.17
C TYR A 91 -12.12 13.28 -2.56
N PHE A 92 -11.70 14.28 -3.34
CA PHE A 92 -10.80 15.33 -2.91
C PHE A 92 -11.51 16.58 -2.38
N ARG A 93 -12.84 16.63 -2.46
CA ARG A 93 -13.62 17.78 -2.01
C ARG A 93 -13.70 17.83 -0.48
N PRO A 94 -13.61 19.03 0.14
CA PRO A 94 -13.65 19.17 1.61
C PRO A 94 -14.83 18.48 2.29
N ASP A 95 -16.02 18.54 1.69
CA ASP A 95 -17.23 17.93 2.25
C ASP A 95 -17.19 16.40 2.24
N VAL A 96 -16.36 15.79 1.38
CA VAL A 96 -16.15 14.33 1.30
C VAL A 96 -14.97 13.89 2.17
N LEU A 97 -13.93 14.71 2.27
CA LEU A 97 -12.76 14.41 3.10
C LEU A 97 -13.12 14.23 4.59
N GLY A 98 -14.15 14.94 5.07
CA GLY A 98 -14.68 14.81 6.43
C GLY A 98 -15.67 13.66 6.63
N LYS A 99 -16.03 12.89 5.59
CA LYS A 99 -16.99 11.78 5.69
C LYS A 99 -16.26 10.45 5.87
N ALA A 100 -16.70 9.70 6.89
CA ALA A 100 -16.09 8.42 7.27
C ALA A 100 -14.56 8.57 7.43
N ASP A 101 -13.77 7.61 6.96
CA ASP A 101 -12.31 7.64 7.03
C ASP A 101 -11.68 8.07 5.68
N THR A 102 -12.44 8.74 4.81
CA THR A 102 -12.00 9.10 3.44
C THR A 102 -10.76 9.98 3.45
N GLY A 103 -10.75 11.02 4.30
CA GLY A 103 -9.60 11.89 4.47
C GLY A 103 -8.38 11.16 5.06
N ARG A 104 -8.59 10.14 5.92
CA ARG A 104 -7.50 9.31 6.45
C ARG A 104 -6.88 8.46 5.34
N LEU A 105 -7.69 7.81 4.50
CA LEU A 105 -7.22 7.06 3.33
C LEU A 105 -6.39 7.96 2.41
N LEU A 106 -6.83 9.19 2.16
CA LEU A 106 -6.09 10.14 1.32
C LEU A 106 -4.74 10.54 1.93
N VAL A 107 -4.69 10.81 3.24
CA VAL A 107 -3.43 11.14 3.92
C VAL A 107 -2.46 9.94 3.91
N ASN A 108 -2.97 8.73 4.10
CA ASN A 108 -2.18 7.50 3.99
C ASN A 108 -1.63 7.34 2.56
N ALA A 109 -2.47 7.58 1.55
CA ALA A 109 -2.08 7.54 0.14
C ALA A 109 -0.95 8.53 -0.17
N VAL A 110 -1.07 9.77 0.30
CA VAL A 110 -0.04 10.81 0.14
C VAL A 110 1.27 10.40 0.79
N ARG A 111 1.23 9.89 2.02
CA ARG A 111 2.43 9.44 2.76
C ARG A 111 3.08 8.24 2.07
N TRP A 112 2.28 7.27 1.67
CA TRP A 112 2.76 6.07 0.99
C TRP A 112 3.35 6.39 -0.39
N ALA A 113 2.69 7.25 -1.18
CA ALA A 113 3.18 7.66 -2.49
C ALA A 113 4.46 8.51 -2.40
N GLY A 114 4.50 9.44 -1.44
CA GLY A 114 5.64 10.35 -1.23
C GLY A 114 6.86 9.74 -0.53
N THR A 115 6.77 8.49 -0.07
CA THR A 115 7.91 7.75 0.51
C THR A 115 8.69 6.92 -0.51
N GLY A 116 8.41 7.09 -1.81
CA GLY A 116 8.99 6.36 -2.94
C GLY A 116 10.45 5.93 -2.72
N ASN A 117 10.68 4.60 -2.81
CA ASN A 117 11.90 3.86 -2.52
C ASN A 117 12.95 4.58 -1.64
N ARG A 118 12.56 5.11 -0.47
CA ARG A 118 13.49 5.53 0.60
C ARG A 118 14.18 4.33 1.26
N GLY A 119 14.50 3.29 0.49
CA GLY A 119 15.30 2.13 0.85
C GLY A 119 16.80 2.45 0.98
N LYS A 120 17.17 3.65 1.44
CA LYS A 120 18.55 3.98 1.80
C LYS A 120 18.55 4.58 3.19
N THR A 121 19.12 3.81 4.11
CA THR A 121 19.78 4.26 5.34
C THR A 121 20.56 5.54 5.05
N THR A 122 19.88 6.67 5.23
CA THR A 122 20.52 7.97 5.31
C THR A 122 20.36 8.39 6.76
N THR A 123 21.45 8.79 7.39
CA THR A 123 21.51 9.32 8.76
C THR A 123 20.80 10.68 8.89
N LYS A 124 20.26 11.20 7.79
CA LYS A 124 19.52 12.45 7.70
C LYS A 124 18.02 12.14 7.80
N ALA A 125 17.34 12.80 8.73
CA ALA A 125 15.88 12.71 8.84
C ALA A 125 15.25 12.93 7.44
N PRO A 126 14.31 12.07 7.01
CA PRO A 126 13.71 12.20 5.70
C PRO A 126 13.07 13.58 5.57
N ALA A 127 13.42 14.31 4.50
CA ALA A 127 12.75 15.55 4.18
C ALA A 127 11.22 15.28 4.10
N ALA A 128 10.43 16.16 4.71
CA ALA A 128 8.98 16.03 4.71
C ALA A 128 8.47 15.89 3.27
N THR A 129 7.55 14.94 3.03
CA THR A 129 6.88 14.78 1.74
C THR A 129 6.19 16.10 1.38
N ARG A 130 6.65 16.73 0.30
CA ARG A 130 6.01 17.93 -0.25
C ARG A 130 4.93 17.53 -1.25
N VAL A 131 3.77 18.16 -1.17
CA VAL A 131 2.61 17.83 -2.00
C VAL A 131 2.15 19.06 -2.75
N GLY A 132 2.11 18.99 -4.08
CA GLY A 132 1.42 19.98 -4.89
C GLY A 132 -0.04 19.57 -5.10
N VAL A 133 -0.97 20.52 -5.01
CA VAL A 133 -2.39 20.29 -5.28
C VAL A 133 -2.80 21.03 -6.54
N VAL A 134 -3.48 20.34 -7.45
CA VAL A 134 -3.95 20.91 -8.72
C VAL A 134 -5.46 20.98 -8.70
N ARG A 135 -6.01 22.18 -8.95
CA ARG A 135 -7.45 22.46 -9.16
C ARG A 135 -8.39 22.19 -7.98
N GLU A 136 -7.89 21.87 -6.78
CA GLU A 136 -8.73 21.64 -5.59
C GLU A 136 -8.16 22.36 -4.35
N ALA A 137 -8.44 23.66 -4.21
CA ALA A 137 -7.89 24.46 -3.10
C ALA A 137 -8.32 23.94 -1.71
N GLY A 138 -9.51 23.35 -1.60
CA GLY A 138 -9.99 22.78 -0.34
C GLY A 138 -9.17 21.58 0.12
N LEU A 139 -8.64 20.78 -0.82
CA LEU A 139 -7.72 19.68 -0.50
C LEU A 139 -6.39 20.20 0.07
N LEU A 140 -5.87 21.31 -0.46
CA LEU A 140 -4.64 21.91 0.02
C LEU A 140 -4.75 22.26 1.51
N GLU A 141 -5.85 22.91 1.90
CA GLU A 141 -6.12 23.25 3.30
C GLU A 141 -6.24 22.01 4.18
N TYR A 142 -6.96 20.98 3.71
CA TYR A 142 -7.14 19.74 4.45
C TYR A 142 -5.80 19.03 4.71
N LEU A 143 -4.93 18.96 3.69
CA LEU A 143 -3.61 18.33 3.82
C LEU A 143 -2.72 19.08 4.82
N ARG A 144 -2.73 20.42 4.79
CA ARG A 144 -2.01 21.24 5.77
C ARG A 144 -2.50 20.99 7.20
N LYS A 145 -3.82 20.98 7.40
CA LYS A 145 -4.43 20.63 8.70
C LYS A 145 -4.07 19.22 9.17
N SER A 146 -3.83 18.31 8.23
CA SER A 146 -3.41 16.92 8.48
C SER A 146 -1.90 16.74 8.69
N GLY A 147 -1.13 17.84 8.78
CA GLY A 147 0.32 17.82 8.99
C GLY A 147 1.14 17.44 7.76
N VAL A 148 0.57 17.55 6.55
CA VAL A 148 1.28 17.34 5.28
C VAL A 148 1.82 18.68 4.79
N ALA A 149 3.09 18.71 4.38
CA ALA A 149 3.72 19.89 3.78
C ALA A 149 3.21 20.11 2.35
N ALA A 150 2.03 20.72 2.20
CA ALA A 150 1.40 20.95 0.91
C ALA A 150 1.60 22.40 0.41
N LEU A 151 1.95 22.53 -0.87
CA LEU A 151 2.31 23.77 -1.58
C LEU A 151 1.24 24.13 -2.59
#